data_AF-A0A1Q8ADT6-F1
#
_entry.id   AF-A0A1Q8ADT6-F1
#
_cell.length_a   1.000
_cell.length_b   1.000
_cell.length_c   1.000
_cell.angle_alpha   90.00
_cell.angle_beta   90.00
_cell.angle_gamma   90.00
#
_symmetry.space_group_name_H-M   'P 1'
#
loop_
_entity.id
_entity.type
_entity.pdbx_description
1 polymer ?
#
loop_
_entity_poly.entity_id
_entity_poly.type
_entity_poly.pdbx_seq_one_letter_code
_entity_poly.pdbx_strand_id
1 'polypeptide(L)'
;MPIFEEALCRGLGYALFEPLGAPVAIAVTALAFALAHGAVVDFPVLLVIGLGLGYLRARSGSLYPCIAIHGIFNGVGLLAAAFAGST
;
A
#
# COMPACT_ATOMS: atom_id res chain seq x y z
N MET A 1 7.04 3.14 7.03
CA MET A 1 8.23 2.72 6.25
C MET A 1 7.80 1.73 5.18
N PRO A 2 7.89 2.09 3.88
CA PRO A 2 7.34 1.27 2.79
C PRO A 2 7.80 -0.19 2.80
N ILE A 3 9.06 -0.47 3.12
CA ILE A 3 9.60 -1.84 3.15
C ILE A 3 8.85 -2.73 4.15
N PHE A 4 8.66 -2.26 5.38
CA PHE A 4 7.99 -3.04 6.43
C PHE A 4 6.50 -3.19 6.13
N GLU A 5 5.85 -2.11 5.69
CA GLU A 5 4.41 -2.11 5.38
C GLU A 5 4.09 -3.06 4.22
N GLU A 6 4.89 -3.06 3.16
CA GLU A 6 4.72 -3.99 2.05
C GLU A 6 5.08 -5.43 2.43
N ALA A 7 6.11 -5.66 3.24
CA ALA A 7 6.43 -7.00 3.73
C ALA A 7 5.28 -7.57 4.59
N LEU A 8 4.64 -6.75 5.41
CA LEU A 8 3.51 -7.17 6.24
C LEU A 8 2.23 -7.35 5.39
N CYS A 9 1.87 -6.35 4.58
CA CYS A 9 0.59 -6.34 3.85
C CYS A 9 0.66 -7.21 2.59
N ARG A 10 1.65 -6.96 1.71
CA ARG A 10 1.79 -7.68 0.44
C ARG A 10 2.58 -8.96 0.61
N GLY A 11 3.44 -9.08 1.62
CA GLY A 11 4.17 -10.32 1.93
C GLY A 11 3.31 -11.30 2.71
N LEU A 12 3.35 -11.18 4.04
CA LEU A 12 2.68 -12.11 4.97
C LEU A 12 1.16 -12.09 4.82
N GLY A 13 0.55 -10.91 4.85
CA GLY A 13 -0.91 -10.75 4.78
C GLY A 13 -1.47 -11.29 3.47
N TYR A 14 -0.87 -10.93 2.33
CA TYR A 14 -1.29 -11.45 1.03
C TYR A 14 -1.19 -12.98 0.99
N ALA A 15 -0.05 -13.55 1.39
CA ALA A 15 0.16 -15.00 1.39
C ALA A 15 -0.83 -15.74 2.31
N LEU A 16 -1.25 -15.13 3.41
CA LEU A 16 -2.25 -15.69 4.32
C LEU A 16 -3.64 -15.79 3.68
N PHE A 17 -4.03 -14.80 2.89
CA PHE A 17 -5.37 -14.72 2.29
C PHE A 17 -5.43 -15.21 0.84
N GLU A 18 -4.29 -15.37 0.17
CA GLU A 18 -4.18 -15.87 -1.21
C GLU A 18 -4.87 -17.24 -1.42
N PRO A 19 -4.85 -18.20 -0.47
CA PRO A 19 -5.61 -19.44 -0.60
C PRO A 19 -7.13 -19.25 -0.77
N LEU A 20 -7.67 -18.09 -0.35
CA LEU A 20 -9.09 -17.72 -0.54
C LEU A 20 -9.34 -17.00 -1.88
N GLY A 21 -8.28 -16.76 -2.65
CA GLY A 21 -8.30 -16.08 -3.94
C GLY A 21 -7.63 -14.71 -3.92
N ALA A 22 -6.96 -14.36 -5.02
CA ALA A 22 -6.26 -13.08 -5.17
C ALA A 22 -7.14 -11.85 -4.88
N PRO A 23 -8.41 -11.75 -5.34
CA PRO A 23 -9.26 -10.60 -5.00
C PRO A 23 -9.48 -10.43 -3.49
N VAL A 24 -9.62 -11.52 -2.75
CA VAL A 24 -9.80 -11.50 -1.29
C VAL A 24 -8.52 -10.99 -0.62
N ALA A 25 -7.36 -11.54 -1.01
CA ALA A 25 -6.06 -11.09 -0.50
C ALA A 25 -5.82 -9.60 -0.76
N ILE A 26 -6.15 -9.11 -1.95
CA ILE A 26 -6.05 -7.69 -2.31
C ILE A 26 -6.96 -6.83 -1.44
N ALA A 27 -8.25 -7.17 -1.35
CA ALA A 27 -9.23 -6.36 -0.63
C ALA A 27 -8.92 -6.28 0.87
N VAL A 28 -8.64 -7.41 1.51
CA VAL A 28 -8.40 -7.49 2.95
C VAL A 28 -7.11 -6.75 3.33
N THR A 29 -6.02 -6.97 2.59
CA THR A 29 -4.73 -6.34 2.90
C THR A 29 -4.74 -4.84 2.57
N ALA A 30 -5.45 -4.40 1.52
CA ALA A 30 -5.63 -2.98 1.22
C ALA A 30 -6.46 -2.26 2.28
N LEU A 31 -7.53 -2.89 2.77
CA LEU A 31 -8.35 -2.34 3.84
C LEU A 31 -7.58 -2.25 5.15
N ALA A 32 -6.87 -3.33 5.54
CA ALA A 32 -6.02 -3.33 6.74
C ALA A 32 -4.93 -2.26 6.66
N PHE A 33 -4.29 -2.11 5.49
CA PHE A 33 -3.31 -1.05 5.22
C PHE A 33 -3.91 0.34 5.45
N ALA A 34 -5.05 0.66 4.84
CA ALA A 34 -5.68 1.97 4.97
C ALA A 34 -6.13 2.26 6.41
N LEU A 35 -6.71 1.27 7.11
CA LEU A 35 -7.15 1.42 8.50
C LEU A 35 -5.97 1.63 9.47
N ALA A 36 -4.85 0.93 9.25
CA ALA A 36 -3.67 1.02 10.12
C ALA A 36 -3.02 2.43 10.13
N HIS A 37 -3.31 3.27 9.13
CA HIS A 37 -2.81 4.64 9.08
C HIS A 37 -3.59 5.59 10.01
N GLY A 38 -4.81 5.24 10.44
CA GLY A 38 -5.61 6.03 11.37
C GLY A 38 -6.08 7.41 10.86
N ALA A 39 -5.80 7.75 9.60
CA ALA A 39 -6.14 9.03 9.00
C ALA A 39 -7.45 8.93 8.21
N VAL A 40 -8.53 9.51 8.75
CA VAL A 40 -9.86 9.47 8.11
C VAL A 40 -9.88 10.19 6.76
N VAL A 41 -9.18 11.33 6.67
CA VAL A 41 -9.11 12.13 5.44
C VAL A 41 -8.34 11.40 4.34
N ASP A 42 -7.24 10.72 4.70
CA ASP A 42 -6.40 10.02 3.74
C ASP A 42 -6.90 8.61 3.41
N PHE A 43 -7.88 8.11 4.17
CA PHE A 43 -8.41 6.75 4.00
C PHE A 43 -8.77 6.41 2.54
N PRO A 44 -9.49 7.26 1.77
CA PRO A 44 -9.84 6.93 0.39
C PRO A 44 -8.61 6.75 -0.51
N VAL A 45 -7.62 7.63 -0.40
CA VAL A 45 -6.41 7.55 -1.22
C VAL A 45 -5.55 6.36 -0.80
N LEU A 46 -5.43 6.10 0.51
CA LEU A 46 -4.71 4.96 1.07
C LEU A 46 -5.33 3.61 0.68
N LEU A 47 -6.66 3.55 0.60
CA LEU A 47 -7.37 2.37 0.12
C LEU A 47 -7.09 2.14 -1.37
N VAL A 48 -7.15 3.18 -2.20
CA VAL A 48 -6.90 3.08 -3.64
C VAL A 48 -5.45 2.65 -3.94
N ILE A 49 -4.45 3.31 -3.34
CA ILE A 49 -3.06 2.87 -3.49
C ILE A 49 -2.90 1.45 -2.95
N GLY A 50 -3.60 1.13 -1.86
CA GLY A 50 -3.58 -0.19 -1.25
C GLY A 50 -4.05 -1.31 -2.20
N LEU A 51 -5.17 -1.08 -2.89
CA LEU A 51 -5.71 -1.98 -3.90
C LEU A 51 -4.77 -2.12 -5.10
N GLY A 52 -4.20 -0.99 -5.57
CA GLY A 52 -3.24 -0.98 -6.67
C GLY A 52 -1.97 -1.79 -6.39
N LEU A 53 -1.40 -1.64 -5.18
CA LEU A 53 -0.23 -2.42 -4.75
C LEU A 53 -0.57 -3.90 -4.58
N GLY A 54 -1.75 -4.23 -4.05
CA GLY A 54 -2.24 -5.61 -3.98
C GLY A 54 -2.37 -6.25 -5.37
N TYR A 55 -2.95 -5.53 -6.33
CA TYR A 55 -3.04 -5.97 -7.72
C TYR A 55 -1.65 -6.17 -8.34
N LEU A 56 -0.72 -5.24 -8.11
CA LEU A 56 0.65 -5.33 -8.60
C LEU A 56 1.37 -6.55 -8.03
N ARG A 57 1.20 -6.85 -6.74
CA ARG A 57 1.70 -8.08 -6.13
C ARG A 57 1.10 -9.31 -6.81
N ALA A 58 -0.22 -9.34 -7.02
CA ALA A 58 -0.90 -10.46 -7.68
C ALA A 58 -0.37 -10.73 -9.11
N ARG A 59 -0.02 -9.68 -9.84
CA ARG A 59 0.46 -9.77 -11.23
C ARG A 59 1.95 -10.06 -11.35
N SER A 60 2.76 -9.51 -10.45
CA SER A 60 4.23 -9.59 -10.53
C SER A 60 4.82 -10.72 -9.70
N GLY A 61 4.10 -11.23 -8.69
CA GLY A 61 4.64 -12.17 -7.70
C GLY A 61 5.75 -11.58 -6.82
N SER A 62 6.03 -10.27 -6.90
CA SER A 62 7.20 -9.63 -6.29
C SER A 62 6.82 -8.49 -5.36
N LEU A 63 7.62 -8.31 -4.30
CA LEU A 63 7.48 -7.18 -3.36
C LEU A 63 8.21 -5.92 -3.84
N TYR A 64 9.31 -6.06 -4.58
CA TYR A 64 10.11 -4.94 -5.03
C TYR A 64 9.33 -3.86 -5.80
N PRO A 65 8.45 -4.18 -6.77
CA PRO A 65 7.69 -3.15 -7.47
C PRO A 65 6.68 -2.46 -6.53
N CYS A 66 6.12 -3.18 -5.55
CA CYS A 66 5.23 -2.61 -4.54
C CYS A 66 5.99 -1.62 -3.65
N ILE A 67 7.17 -2.02 -3.14
CA ILE A 67 8.03 -1.17 -2.30
C ILE A 67 8.47 0.08 -3.07
N ALA A 68 8.85 -0.06 -4.34
CA ALA A 68 9.26 1.07 -5.17
C ALA A 68 8.13 2.08 -5.37
N ILE A 69 6.94 1.62 -5.80
CA ILE A 69 5.81 2.52 -6.04
C ILE A 69 5.31 3.17 -4.75
N HIS A 70 5.24 2.42 -3.66
CA HIS A 70 4.86 2.99 -2.37
C HIS A 70 5.91 4.00 -1.88
N GLY A 71 7.20 3.69 -2.01
CA GLY A 71 8.29 4.63 -1.71
C GLY A 71 8.19 5.92 -2.53
N ILE A 72 7.87 5.82 -3.82
CA ILE A 72 7.65 6.98 -4.70
C ILE A 72 6.43 7.78 -4.25
N PHE A 73 5.31 7.13 -3.96
CA PHE A 73 4.10 7.80 -3.48
C PHE A 73 4.37 8.63 -2.23
N ASN A 74 5.03 8.04 -1.22
CA ASN A 74 5.39 8.73 0.01
C ASN A 74 6.42 9.84 -0.24
N GLY A 75 7.40 9.60 -1.11
CA GLY A 75 8.42 10.60 -1.48
C GLY A 75 7.79 11.83 -2.16
N VAL A 76 6.87 11.62 -3.10
CA VAL A 76 6.14 12.71 -3.75
C VAL A 76 5.27 13.47 -2.75
N GLY A 77 4.56 12.78 -1.86
CA GLY A 77 3.77 13.41 -0.80
C GLY A 77 4.63 14.27 0.13
N LEU A 78 5.79 13.76 0.53
CA LEU A 78 6.75 14.51 1.36
C LEU A 78 7.27 15.76 0.65
N LEU A 79 7.66 15.64 -0.63
CA LEU A 79 8.12 16.78 -1.42
C LEU A 79 7.02 17.83 -1.57
N ALA A 80 5.79 17.40 -1.91
CA ALA A 80 4.65 18.31 -2.05
C ALA A 80 4.37 19.06 -0.73
N ALA A 81 4.40 18.37 0.40
CA ALA A 81 4.26 18.99 1.72
C ALA A 81 5.37 19.99 2.03
N ALA A 82 6.63 19.66 1.69
CA ALA A 82 7.78 20.54 1.90
C ALA A 82 7.66 21.84 1.09
N PHE A 83 7.21 21.78 -0.17
CA PHE A 83 6.98 22.97 -0.98
C PHE A 83 5.74 23.76 -0.55
N ALA A 84 4.67 23.09 -0.12
CA ALA A 84 3.45 23.75 0.38
C ALA A 84 3.67 24.50 1.71
N GLY A 85 4.62 24.06 2.55
CA GLY A 85 4.97 24.76 3.80
C GLY A 85 6.01 25.87 3.65
N SER A 86 6.47 26.15 2.42
CA SER A 86 7.51 27.14 2.13
C SER A 86 6.99 28.52 1.68
N THR A 87 5.67 28.73 1.77
CA THR A 87 4.94 29.99 1.51
C THR A 87 4.40 30.57 2.80
#